data_AF-A0A2G8SN47-F1
#
_entry.id   AF-A0A2G8SN47-F1
#
_cell.length_a   1.000
_cell.length_b   1.000
_cell.length_c   1.000
_cell.angle_alpha   90.00
_cell.angle_beta   90.00
_cell.angle_gamma   90.00
#
_symmetry.space_group_name_H-M   'P 1'
#
loop_
_entity.id
_entity.type
_entity.pdbx_description
1 polymer ?
#
loop_
_entity_poly.entity_id
_entity_poly.type
_entity_poly.pdbx_seq_one_letter_code
_entity_poly.pdbx_strand_id
1 'polypeptide(L)'
;MAPAIPTLPSRDDRDAPYGWITDIPPNVMIHKDRAVRMYLLNPWDLDDVPFNDRLIEYPHHSYYCNDYTERDVEWKAWQIHGGPVGYWKFLKQQQDAGEAFLCTLLPYSYRPRARYDLSLATPVLQDRYVCDSIALRDAKLALPTWIWNACNVALDGVFLSGRIPLSAKDLTSDREHAMKLAVAFFRSRHRRYAGRPNENLESSSCTIQLRQVLSEAPIAPESGSREWGTAVEGLDFVRLGTAREYYDWNAEYLERVFTAACEVVTMLGPQPQGWASARWEVYDKARPSPLRFASAYCNEAHQYSQLPGLGLHYDRATKTWSDPAAEWLGRHMSEDLRGHLRNRCAAGVAFNALLPLPGAPPSSSSSSAQRLAHAGPPNISPVYTSPSARSSA
;
A
#
# COMPACT_ATOMS: atom_id res chain seq x y z
N MET A 1 3.91 -45.86 27.10
CA MET A 1 3.79 -45.19 25.79
C MET A 1 3.45 -43.74 26.05
N ALA A 2 4.40 -42.83 25.85
CA ALA A 2 4.13 -41.40 25.96
C ALA A 2 3.29 -40.95 24.75
N PRO A 3 2.26 -40.10 24.93
CA PRO A 3 1.49 -39.61 23.80
C PRO A 3 2.39 -38.76 22.90
N ALA A 4 2.34 -39.03 21.60
CA ALA A 4 3.04 -38.23 20.60
C ALA A 4 2.52 -36.79 20.67
N ILE A 5 3.41 -35.86 21.04
CA ILE A 5 3.12 -34.42 20.98
C ILE A 5 2.85 -34.10 19.50
N PRO A 6 1.67 -33.56 19.15
CA PRO A 6 1.39 -33.16 17.78
C PRO A 6 2.44 -32.15 17.34
N THR A 7 3.24 -32.51 16.35
CA THR A 7 4.20 -31.60 15.72
C THR A 7 3.36 -30.59 14.95
N LEU A 8 3.12 -29.42 15.55
CA LEU A 8 2.48 -28.30 14.88
C LEU A 8 3.27 -28.00 13.59
N PRO A 9 2.60 -27.82 12.44
CA PRO A 9 3.29 -27.51 11.19
C PRO A 9 4.15 -26.27 11.38
N SER A 10 5.41 -26.37 10.92
CA SER A 10 6.36 -25.25 10.84
C SER A 10 5.66 -24.00 10.31
N ARG A 11 5.48 -23.00 11.18
CA ARG A 11 5.07 -21.64 10.81
C ARG A 11 6.27 -20.95 10.13
N ASP A 12 6.71 -21.51 9.01
CA ASP A 12 7.78 -20.92 8.21
C ASP A 12 7.29 -19.64 7.55
N ASP A 13 8.01 -18.54 7.82
CA ASP A 13 8.25 -17.38 6.95
C ASP A 13 7.02 -16.63 6.41
N ARG A 14 5.90 -16.64 7.14
CA ARG A 14 4.68 -15.94 6.73
C ARG A 14 4.57 -14.58 7.42
N ASP A 15 4.32 -13.57 6.60
CA ASP A 15 3.73 -12.27 6.95
C ASP A 15 4.64 -11.21 7.58
N ALA A 16 5.64 -10.70 6.83
CA ALA A 16 6.19 -9.37 7.11
C ALA A 16 5.27 -8.29 6.49
N PRO A 17 4.30 -7.70 7.20
CA PRO A 17 3.28 -6.82 6.61
C PRO A 17 3.84 -5.58 5.90
N TYR A 18 5.07 -5.17 6.25
CA TYR A 18 5.67 -3.91 5.81
C TYR A 18 6.92 -4.08 4.93
N GLY A 19 7.27 -5.30 4.52
CA GLY A 19 8.40 -5.50 3.62
C GLY A 19 9.78 -5.18 4.24
N TRP A 20 9.94 -5.26 5.56
CA TRP A 20 11.24 -5.15 6.23
C TRP A 20 11.87 -6.52 6.51
N ILE A 21 13.15 -6.69 6.15
CA ILE A 21 13.83 -7.98 6.27
C ILE A 21 14.46 -8.05 7.66
N THR A 22 14.08 -9.09 8.41
CA THR A 22 14.66 -9.48 9.69
C THR A 22 15.70 -10.58 9.49
N ASP A 23 16.79 -10.54 10.25
CA ASP A 23 17.79 -11.61 10.31
C ASP A 23 17.48 -12.63 11.40
N ILE A 24 16.39 -12.44 12.16
CA ILE A 24 15.94 -13.35 13.21
C ILE A 24 15.48 -14.67 12.57
N PRO A 25 15.97 -15.84 13.02
CA PRO A 25 15.45 -17.13 12.58
C PRO A 25 13.96 -17.33 12.97
N PRO A 26 13.16 -18.08 12.19
CA PRO A 26 11.70 -18.13 12.35
C PRO A 26 11.23 -18.69 13.70
N ASN A 27 12.04 -19.57 14.29
CA ASN A 27 11.68 -20.32 15.50
C ASN A 27 12.27 -19.71 16.79
N VAL A 28 12.79 -18.47 16.75
CA VAL A 28 13.28 -17.80 17.95
C VAL A 28 12.09 -17.24 18.74
N MET A 29 11.88 -17.78 19.93
CA MET A 29 10.82 -17.35 20.85
C MET A 29 11.38 -16.44 21.94
N ILE A 30 10.57 -15.48 22.38
CA ILE A 30 10.89 -14.53 23.43
C ILE A 30 9.70 -14.35 24.39
N HIS A 31 9.98 -14.38 25.69
CA HIS A 31 9.00 -14.11 26.74
C HIS A 31 8.49 -12.66 26.71
N LYS A 32 7.21 -12.43 27.07
CA LYS A 32 6.60 -11.09 27.15
C LYS A 32 7.50 -10.06 27.85
N ASP A 33 7.94 -10.36 29.06
CA ASP A 33 8.75 -9.43 29.86
C ASP A 33 10.08 -9.12 29.19
N ARG A 34 10.67 -10.11 28.51
CA ARG A 34 11.91 -9.93 27.76
C ARG A 34 11.66 -9.14 26.47
N ALA A 35 10.55 -9.36 25.78
CA ALA A 35 10.16 -8.62 24.58
C ALA A 35 9.95 -7.14 24.90
N VAL A 36 9.11 -6.83 25.90
CA VAL A 36 8.86 -5.46 26.39
C VAL A 36 10.17 -4.77 26.73
N ARG A 37 11.01 -5.41 27.54
CA ARG A 37 12.28 -4.81 27.97
C ARG A 37 13.25 -4.67 26.80
N MET A 38 13.58 -5.75 26.10
CA MET A 38 14.59 -5.77 25.04
C MET A 38 14.23 -4.86 23.86
N TYR A 39 12.94 -4.78 23.52
CA TYR A 39 12.49 -3.92 22.43
C TYR A 39 12.01 -2.53 22.88
N LEU A 40 12.06 -2.23 24.18
CA LEU A 40 11.54 -0.99 24.79
C LEU A 40 10.09 -0.70 24.37
N LEU A 41 9.26 -1.74 24.36
CA LEU A 41 7.83 -1.67 24.03
C LEU A 41 7.01 -1.55 25.30
N ASN A 42 5.83 -0.96 25.21
CA ASN A 42 4.87 -1.06 26.30
C ASN A 42 4.19 -2.43 26.29
N PRO A 43 3.71 -2.95 27.44
CA PRO A 43 3.03 -4.24 27.50
C PRO A 43 1.81 -4.36 26.57
N TRP A 44 1.08 -3.25 26.34
CA TRP A 44 -0.09 -3.18 25.47
C TRP A 44 0.26 -3.07 23.98
N ASP A 45 1.51 -2.74 23.64
CA ASP A 45 1.97 -2.76 22.24
C ASP A 45 2.02 -4.20 21.68
N LEU A 46 1.96 -5.21 22.56
CA LEU A 46 1.97 -6.63 22.20
C LEU A 46 0.57 -7.28 22.21
N ASP A 47 -0.50 -6.51 22.42
CA ASP A 47 -1.86 -7.07 22.56
C ASP A 47 -2.41 -7.63 21.23
N ASP A 48 -1.95 -7.12 20.09
CA ASP A 48 -2.27 -7.59 18.75
C ASP A 48 -1.20 -8.52 18.14
N VAL A 49 -0.15 -8.84 18.90
CA VAL A 49 0.93 -9.73 18.44
C VAL A 49 0.59 -11.17 18.83
N PRO A 50 0.50 -12.12 17.88
CA PRO A 50 0.23 -13.52 18.20
C PRO A 50 1.27 -14.12 19.16
N PHE A 51 0.82 -14.90 20.15
CA PHE A 51 1.67 -15.58 21.11
C PHE A 51 1.19 -17.02 21.38
N ASN A 52 2.07 -17.82 21.96
CA ASN A 52 1.74 -19.13 22.51
C ASN A 52 1.79 -19.04 24.04
N ASP A 53 0.79 -19.61 24.70
CA ASP A 53 0.85 -19.82 26.15
C ASP A 53 1.79 -20.98 26.46
N ARG A 54 2.78 -20.75 27.33
CA ARG A 54 3.69 -21.77 27.83
C ARG A 54 3.58 -21.84 29.35
N LEU A 55 3.21 -23.01 29.86
CA LEU A 55 3.25 -23.30 31.29
C LEU A 55 4.71 -23.54 31.70
N ILE A 56 5.21 -22.76 32.65
CA ILE A 56 6.51 -23.01 33.28
C ILE A 56 6.25 -23.67 34.63
N GLU A 57 6.70 -24.90 34.79
CA GLU A 57 6.58 -25.68 36.02
C GLU A 57 7.85 -25.56 36.87
N TYR A 58 7.68 -25.12 38.11
CA TYR A 58 8.70 -25.18 39.16
C TYR A 58 8.26 -26.21 40.21
N PRO A 59 9.18 -26.71 41.07
CA PRO A 59 8.87 -27.73 42.07
C PRO A 59 7.72 -27.39 43.03
N HIS A 60 7.38 -26.11 43.19
CA HIS A 60 6.38 -25.63 44.15
C HIS A 60 5.34 -24.65 43.57
N HIS A 61 5.42 -24.32 42.29
CA HIS A 61 4.45 -23.44 41.62
C HIS A 61 4.54 -23.60 40.11
N SER A 62 3.47 -23.28 39.40
CA SER A 62 3.50 -23.11 37.95
C SER A 62 2.84 -21.80 37.57
N TYR A 63 3.29 -21.20 36.48
CA TYR A 63 2.64 -20.03 35.92
C TYR A 63 2.65 -20.09 34.39
N TYR A 64 1.62 -19.52 33.78
CA TYR A 64 1.57 -19.35 32.33
C TYR A 64 2.35 -18.09 31.95
N CYS A 65 3.13 -18.20 30.87
CA CYS A 65 3.80 -17.08 30.26
C CYS A 65 3.49 -17.03 28.77
N ASN A 66 3.44 -15.81 28.23
CA ASN A 66 3.21 -15.57 26.82
C ASN A 66 4.57 -15.60 26.11
N ASP A 67 4.75 -16.56 25.21
CA ASP A 67 5.89 -16.67 24.32
C ASP A 67 5.53 -16.13 22.94
N TYR A 68 6.22 -15.08 22.53
CA TYR A 68 6.09 -14.45 21.22
C TYR A 68 7.19 -14.95 20.30
N THR A 69 6.96 -14.97 18.98
CA THR A 69 8.08 -15.07 18.05
C THR A 69 8.85 -13.76 18.09
N GLU A 70 10.18 -13.80 18.12
CA GLU A 70 10.97 -12.57 18.22
C GLU A 70 10.82 -11.70 16.95
N ARG A 71 10.52 -12.32 15.80
CA ARG A 71 10.21 -11.59 14.56
C ARG A 71 8.97 -10.73 14.66
N ASP A 72 7.87 -11.28 15.20
CA ASP A 72 6.61 -10.53 15.28
C ASP A 72 6.77 -9.33 16.23
N VAL A 73 7.53 -9.52 17.32
CA VAL A 73 7.91 -8.43 18.24
C VAL A 73 8.76 -7.37 17.54
N GLU A 74 9.76 -7.78 16.76
CA GLU A 74 10.62 -6.84 16.02
C GLU A 74 9.82 -6.07 14.97
N TRP A 75 8.91 -6.72 14.24
CA TRP A 75 8.04 -6.05 13.29
C TRP A 75 7.10 -5.06 13.95
N LYS A 76 6.58 -5.38 15.14
CA LYS A 76 5.77 -4.44 15.92
C LYS A 76 6.60 -3.22 16.32
N ALA A 77 7.83 -3.41 16.80
CA ALA A 77 8.74 -2.30 17.10
C ALA A 77 9.03 -1.45 15.86
N TRP A 78 9.31 -2.07 14.72
CA TRP A 78 9.49 -1.35 13.47
C TRP A 78 8.23 -0.59 13.05
N GLN A 79 7.04 -1.16 13.20
CA GLN A 79 5.79 -0.46 12.89
C GLN A 79 5.64 0.82 13.72
N ILE A 80 5.87 0.75 15.04
CA ILE A 80 5.78 1.88 15.97
C ILE A 80 6.78 2.97 15.62
N HIS A 81 8.00 2.60 15.25
CA HIS A 81 9.10 3.53 15.03
C HIS A 81 9.34 3.89 13.55
N GLY A 82 8.43 3.56 12.63
CA GLY A 82 8.55 3.95 11.21
C GLY A 82 9.61 3.15 10.42
N GLY A 83 9.83 1.90 10.79
CA GLY A 83 10.69 0.92 10.15
C GLY A 83 11.99 0.64 10.90
N PRO A 84 12.81 -0.31 10.40
CA PRO A 84 14.08 -0.71 11.03
C PRO A 84 15.06 0.45 11.24
N VAL A 85 15.11 1.43 10.33
CA VAL A 85 15.98 2.61 10.47
C VAL A 85 15.44 3.59 11.51
N GLY A 86 14.12 3.77 11.57
CA GLY A 86 13.51 4.63 12.59
C GLY A 86 13.71 4.03 13.99
N TYR A 87 13.54 2.71 14.10
CA TYR A 87 13.85 1.98 15.33
C TYR A 87 15.34 2.00 15.69
N TRP A 88 16.23 1.88 14.70
CA TRP A 88 17.68 2.07 14.89
C TRP A 88 18.01 3.44 15.50
N LYS A 89 17.43 4.52 14.97
CA LYS A 89 17.64 5.88 15.49
C LYS A 89 17.16 6.02 16.93
N PHE A 90 16.00 5.44 17.24
CA PHE A 90 15.46 5.40 18.59
C PHE A 90 16.41 4.68 19.55
N LEU A 91 16.83 3.46 19.24
CA LEU A 91 17.78 2.71 20.07
C LEU A 91 19.13 3.42 20.21
N LYS A 92 19.61 4.07 19.14
CA LYS A 92 20.85 4.85 19.16
C LYS A 92 20.76 6.03 20.11
N GLN A 93 19.65 6.78 20.08
CA GLN A 93 19.40 7.89 20.99
C GLN A 93 19.38 7.43 22.45
N GLN A 94 18.75 6.29 22.74
CA GLN A 94 18.72 5.72 24.09
C GLN A 94 20.11 5.26 24.57
N GLN A 95 20.92 4.69 23.66
CA GLN A 95 22.31 4.33 23.95
C GLN A 95 23.15 5.57 24.27
N ASP A 96 23.02 6.63 23.47
CA ASP A 96 23.77 7.88 23.64
C ASP A 96 23.32 8.64 24.90
N ALA A 97 22.07 8.47 25.35
CA ALA A 97 21.55 8.99 26.62
C ALA A 97 22.10 8.26 27.86
N GLY A 98 22.85 7.18 27.69
CA GLY A 98 23.46 6.42 28.78
C GLY A 98 22.48 5.50 29.53
N GLU A 99 21.37 5.10 28.91
CA GLU A 99 20.46 4.13 29.50
C GLU A 99 21.17 2.76 29.62
N ALA A 100 21.65 2.46 30.83
CA ALA A 100 22.44 1.26 31.14
C ALA A 100 21.74 -0.07 30.75
N PHE A 101 20.41 -0.04 30.59
CA PHE A 101 19.60 -1.18 30.22
C PHE A 101 19.96 -1.73 28.82
N LEU A 102 20.30 -0.86 27.85
CA LEU A 102 20.62 -1.28 26.48
C LEU A 102 21.96 -1.99 26.35
N CYS A 103 22.87 -1.82 27.31
CA CYS A 103 24.20 -2.44 27.26
C CYS A 103 24.19 -3.96 27.42
N THR A 104 23.09 -4.56 27.92
CA THR A 104 23.05 -5.99 28.24
C THR A 104 22.09 -6.80 27.37
N LEU A 105 21.07 -6.17 26.79
CA LEU A 105 20.00 -6.87 26.07
C LEU A 105 19.60 -6.09 24.80
N LEU A 106 20.40 -6.22 23.75
CA LEU A 106 20.04 -5.70 22.43
C LEU A 106 19.19 -6.73 21.66
N PRO A 107 18.14 -6.26 20.94
CA PRO A 107 17.44 -7.04 19.94
C PRO A 107 18.37 -7.73 18.97
N TYR A 108 18.01 -8.93 18.50
CA TYR A 108 18.88 -9.77 17.67
C TYR A 108 19.52 -9.01 16.49
N SER A 109 18.71 -8.30 15.69
CA SER A 109 19.18 -7.59 14.49
C SER A 109 20.01 -6.34 14.78
N TYR A 110 20.10 -5.91 16.05
CA TYR A 110 20.75 -4.68 16.50
C TYR A 110 22.02 -4.90 17.33
N ARG A 111 22.42 -6.17 17.51
CA ARG A 111 23.65 -6.54 18.21
C ARG A 111 24.90 -6.12 17.43
N PRO A 112 26.08 -6.03 18.08
CA PRO A 112 27.33 -5.83 17.37
C PRO A 112 27.51 -6.85 16.24
N ARG A 113 27.91 -6.37 15.06
CA ARG A 113 28.06 -7.11 13.79
C ARG A 113 26.76 -7.62 13.16
N ALA A 114 25.60 -7.27 13.70
CA ALA A 114 24.32 -7.52 13.04
C ALA A 114 24.02 -6.44 11.99
N ARG A 115 22.96 -6.65 11.19
CA ARG A 115 22.58 -5.73 10.09
C ARG A 115 22.29 -4.30 10.55
N TYR A 116 21.72 -4.14 11.73
CA TYR A 116 21.39 -2.85 12.32
C TYR A 116 22.26 -2.55 13.54
N ASP A 117 23.55 -2.91 13.49
CA ASP A 117 24.52 -2.63 14.54
C ASP A 117 24.51 -1.13 14.92
N LEU A 118 24.25 -0.85 16.19
CA LEU A 118 24.17 0.52 16.73
C LEU A 118 25.55 1.21 16.78
N SER A 119 26.65 0.46 16.68
CA SER A 119 28.01 1.02 16.66
C SER A 119 28.44 1.55 15.28
N LEU A 120 27.68 1.22 14.23
CA LEU A 120 27.97 1.64 12.85
C LEU A 120 27.18 2.90 12.47
N ALA A 121 27.43 3.42 11.26
CA ALA A 121 26.61 4.48 10.68
C ALA A 121 25.17 4.00 10.45
N THR A 122 24.24 4.95 10.24
CA THR A 122 22.83 4.63 9.99
C THR A 122 22.69 3.58 8.89
N PRO A 123 21.99 2.46 9.15
CA PRO A 123 21.91 1.37 8.22
C PRO A 123 21.18 1.79 6.95
N VAL A 124 21.72 1.38 5.80
CA VAL A 124 21.05 1.54 4.51
C VAL A 124 20.15 0.33 4.32
N LEU A 125 18.84 0.56 4.22
CA LEU A 125 17.91 -0.53 3.91
C LEU A 125 18.11 -0.97 2.47
N GLN A 126 18.59 -2.21 2.32
CA GLN A 126 18.54 -2.87 1.03
C GLN A 126 17.07 -3.08 0.66
N ASP A 127 16.65 -2.56 -0.49
CA ASP A 127 15.32 -2.87 -1.01
C ASP A 127 15.27 -4.35 -1.37
N ARG A 128 14.39 -5.10 -0.71
CA ARG A 128 14.20 -6.54 -0.91
C ARG A 128 13.84 -6.94 -2.34
N TYR A 129 13.23 -6.03 -3.09
CA TYR A 129 12.86 -6.24 -4.49
C TYR A 129 13.99 -5.88 -5.45
N VAL A 130 15.11 -5.39 -4.93
CA VAL A 130 16.32 -5.09 -5.70
C VAL A 130 17.46 -6.02 -5.31
N CYS A 131 17.70 -6.21 -4.01
CA CYS A 131 18.89 -6.84 -3.45
C CYS A 131 20.17 -6.36 -4.18
N ASP A 132 20.93 -7.28 -4.75
CA ASP A 132 22.17 -6.99 -5.50
C ASP A 132 21.94 -6.93 -7.02
N SER A 133 20.71 -7.10 -7.48
CA SER A 133 20.37 -7.07 -8.91
C SER A 133 20.48 -5.67 -9.48
N ILE A 134 21.42 -5.48 -10.41
CA ILE A 134 21.56 -4.25 -11.19
C ILE A 134 20.30 -4.01 -12.03
N ALA A 135 19.74 -5.06 -12.65
CA ALA A 135 18.54 -4.95 -13.47
C ALA A 135 17.32 -4.42 -12.69
N LEU A 136 17.10 -4.92 -11.48
CA LEU A 136 15.98 -4.49 -10.64
C LEU A 136 16.23 -3.08 -10.07
N ARG A 137 17.49 -2.73 -9.79
CA ARG A 137 17.87 -1.36 -9.39
C ARG A 137 17.56 -0.36 -10.50
N ASP A 138 17.96 -0.67 -11.73
CA ASP A 138 17.70 0.17 -12.91
C ASP A 138 16.19 0.33 -13.16
N ALA A 139 15.44 -0.76 -13.02
CA ALA A 139 14.00 -0.72 -13.16
C ALA A 139 13.31 0.12 -12.07
N LYS A 140 13.74 0.00 -10.81
CA LYS A 140 13.24 0.83 -9.70
C LYS A 140 13.47 2.32 -9.95
N LEU A 141 14.63 2.69 -10.51
CA LEU A 141 14.94 4.08 -10.88
C LEU A 141 14.11 4.56 -12.08
N ALA A 142 13.75 3.66 -12.99
CA ALA A 142 13.00 3.99 -14.21
C ALA A 142 11.48 4.04 -14.03
N LEU A 143 10.95 3.45 -12.95
CA LEU A 143 9.51 3.35 -12.69
C LEU A 143 9.09 4.29 -11.55
N PRO A 144 7.90 4.92 -11.64
CA PRO A 144 7.29 5.58 -10.48
C PRO A 144 7.09 4.59 -9.33
N THR A 145 7.26 5.04 -8.10
CA THR A 145 7.18 4.20 -6.88
C THR A 145 5.92 3.33 -6.84
N TRP A 146 4.76 3.87 -7.21
CA TRP A 146 3.52 3.11 -7.17
C TRP A 146 3.43 2.03 -8.26
N ILE A 147 4.00 2.25 -9.45
CA ILE A 147 4.10 1.25 -10.52
C ILE A 147 5.05 0.15 -10.07
N TRP A 148 6.22 0.52 -9.54
CA TRP A 148 7.19 -0.41 -8.97
C TRP A 148 6.54 -1.33 -7.94
N ASN A 149 5.79 -0.76 -6.99
CA ASN A 149 5.09 -1.53 -5.97
C ASN A 149 4.02 -2.45 -6.59
N ALA A 150 3.20 -1.95 -7.53
CA ALA A 150 2.16 -2.75 -8.18
C ALA A 150 2.75 -3.91 -9.00
N CYS A 151 3.82 -3.67 -9.75
CA CYS A 151 4.52 -4.72 -10.49
C CYS A 151 5.09 -5.79 -9.54
N ASN A 152 5.72 -5.38 -8.42
CA ASN A 152 6.24 -6.35 -7.46
C ASN A 152 5.14 -7.21 -6.85
N VAL A 153 4.00 -6.64 -6.45
CA VAL A 153 2.83 -7.41 -5.97
C VAL A 153 2.35 -8.41 -7.02
N ALA A 154 2.24 -8.00 -8.29
CA ALA A 154 1.84 -8.90 -9.37
C ALA A 154 2.85 -10.05 -9.56
N LEU A 155 4.15 -9.75 -9.53
CA LEU A 155 5.21 -10.75 -9.67
C LEU A 155 5.33 -11.67 -8.47
N ASP A 156 5.02 -11.19 -7.27
CA ASP A 156 4.93 -12.03 -6.06
C ASP A 156 3.81 -13.06 -6.21
N GLY A 157 2.65 -12.65 -6.73
CA GLY A 157 1.57 -13.56 -7.13
C GLY A 157 2.03 -14.63 -8.12
N VAL A 158 2.73 -14.23 -9.18
CA VAL A 158 3.12 -15.13 -10.29
C VAL A 158 4.29 -16.06 -9.94
N PHE A 159 5.31 -15.57 -9.25
CA PHE A 159 6.57 -16.30 -9.04
C PHE A 159 6.70 -16.86 -7.62
N LEU A 160 6.01 -16.28 -6.64
CA LEU A 160 6.18 -16.62 -5.22
C LEU A 160 4.87 -17.03 -4.55
N SER A 161 3.80 -17.24 -5.32
CA SER A 161 2.46 -17.58 -4.83
C SER A 161 1.93 -16.55 -3.82
N GLY A 162 2.16 -15.27 -4.10
CA GLY A 162 1.75 -14.14 -3.25
C GLY A 162 2.70 -13.83 -2.10
N ARG A 163 3.73 -14.66 -1.87
CA ARG A 163 4.75 -14.37 -0.84
C ARG A 163 5.69 -13.26 -1.30
N ILE A 164 6.12 -12.45 -0.35
CA ILE A 164 7.11 -11.39 -0.57
C ILE A 164 8.52 -12.02 -0.63
N PRO A 165 9.44 -11.54 -1.49
CA PRO A 165 10.83 -12.00 -1.50
C PRO A 165 11.52 -11.81 -0.14
N LEU A 166 12.26 -12.81 0.30
CA LEU A 166 13.03 -12.80 1.56
C LEU A 166 14.54 -12.73 1.32
N SER A 167 14.98 -13.17 0.14
CA SER A 167 16.39 -13.17 -0.22
C SER A 167 16.62 -12.92 -1.71
N ALA A 168 17.87 -12.65 -2.08
CA ALA A 168 18.27 -12.53 -3.49
C ALA A 168 17.96 -13.80 -4.32
N LYS A 169 17.83 -14.98 -3.69
CA LYS A 169 17.47 -16.23 -4.38
C LYS A 169 16.03 -16.23 -4.90
N ASP A 170 15.16 -15.45 -4.27
CA ASP A 170 13.76 -15.28 -4.70
C ASP A 170 13.64 -14.33 -5.91
N LEU A 171 14.69 -13.55 -6.19
CA LEU A 171 14.77 -12.61 -7.31
C LEU A 171 15.35 -13.31 -8.54
N THR A 172 14.55 -14.20 -9.13
CA THR A 172 14.95 -14.99 -10.30
C THR A 172 15.22 -14.12 -11.55
N SER A 173 15.98 -14.66 -12.49
CA SER A 173 16.21 -14.02 -13.80
C SER A 173 14.89 -13.75 -14.57
N ASP A 174 13.88 -14.61 -14.39
CA ASP A 174 12.53 -14.40 -14.94
C ASP A 174 11.85 -13.16 -14.35
N ARG A 175 12.02 -12.90 -13.05
CA ARG A 175 11.51 -11.68 -12.40
C ARG A 175 12.21 -10.44 -12.94
N GLU A 176 13.54 -10.48 -13.07
CA GLU A 176 14.32 -9.38 -13.66
C GLU A 176 13.87 -9.09 -15.09
N HIS A 177 13.67 -10.13 -15.90
CA HIS A 177 13.19 -10.00 -17.27
C HIS A 177 11.78 -9.40 -17.32
N ALA A 178 10.87 -9.90 -16.49
CA ALA A 178 9.52 -9.34 -16.38
C ALA A 178 9.57 -7.85 -15.99
N MET A 179 10.43 -7.45 -15.07
CA MET A 179 10.53 -6.05 -14.66
C MET A 179 11.12 -5.14 -15.76
N LYS A 180 12.07 -5.65 -16.57
CA LYS A 180 12.53 -4.96 -17.79
C LYS A 180 11.38 -4.73 -18.77
N LEU A 181 10.51 -5.74 -18.96
CA LEU A 181 9.32 -5.61 -19.79
C LEU A 181 8.31 -4.63 -19.18
N ALA A 182 8.20 -4.55 -17.84
CA ALA A 182 7.37 -3.56 -17.17
C ALA A 182 7.82 -2.13 -17.46
N VAL A 183 9.14 -1.88 -17.45
CA VAL A 183 9.72 -0.58 -17.83
C VAL A 183 9.36 -0.22 -19.28
N ALA A 184 9.49 -1.17 -20.22
CA ALA A 184 9.11 -0.95 -21.62
C ALA A 184 7.61 -0.68 -21.78
N PHE A 185 6.77 -1.49 -21.13
CA PHE A 185 5.32 -1.32 -21.10
C PHE A 185 4.93 0.06 -20.57
N PHE A 186 5.46 0.45 -19.41
CA PHE A 186 5.19 1.75 -18.79
C PHE A 186 5.63 2.90 -19.69
N ARG A 187 6.84 2.84 -20.28
CA ARG A 187 7.32 3.88 -21.21
C ARG A 187 6.39 4.05 -22.41
N SER A 188 5.93 2.94 -23.01
CA SER A 188 4.99 2.98 -24.13
C SER A 188 3.64 3.61 -23.76
N ARG A 189 3.26 3.56 -22.47
CA ARG A 189 1.97 4.06 -21.93
C ARG A 189 2.12 5.24 -20.97
N HIS A 190 3.30 5.87 -20.90
CA HIS A 190 3.64 6.85 -19.86
C HIS A 190 2.61 7.96 -19.76
N ARG A 191 2.05 8.41 -20.89
CA ARG A 191 1.02 9.46 -20.94
C ARG A 191 -0.27 9.13 -20.17
N ARG A 192 -0.63 7.85 -20.04
CA ARG A 192 -1.83 7.41 -19.29
C ARG A 192 -1.59 7.48 -17.79
N TYR A 193 -0.43 7.00 -17.37
CA TYR A 193 -0.03 6.90 -15.96
C TYR A 193 0.57 8.19 -15.39
N ALA A 194 1.01 9.11 -16.24
CA ALA A 194 1.52 10.40 -15.82
C ALA A 194 0.44 11.22 -15.09
N GLY A 195 0.85 11.86 -14.00
CA GLY A 195 -0.01 12.74 -13.22
C GLY A 195 -0.94 12.00 -12.26
N ARG A 196 -0.41 11.03 -11.50
CA ARG A 196 -1.01 10.66 -10.21
C ARG A 196 -0.80 11.80 -9.23
N PRO A 197 -1.86 12.44 -8.70
CA PRO A 197 -1.71 13.42 -7.63
C PRO A 197 -0.98 12.79 -6.44
N ASN A 198 -0.02 13.52 -5.87
CA ASN A 198 0.67 13.09 -4.66
C ASN A 198 -0.20 13.28 -3.41
N GLU A 199 -1.13 14.23 -3.49
CA GLU A 199 -2.06 14.57 -2.42
C GLU A 199 -3.40 13.88 -2.65
N ASN A 200 -3.99 13.39 -1.57
CA ASN A 200 -5.36 12.89 -1.60
C ASN A 200 -6.31 14.07 -1.84
N LEU A 201 -7.46 13.81 -2.49
CA LEU A 201 -8.52 14.81 -2.63
C LEU A 201 -8.94 15.32 -1.25
N GLU A 202 -8.99 16.64 -1.11
CA GLU A 202 -9.58 17.27 0.07
C GLU A 202 -11.05 16.85 0.20
N SER A 203 -11.50 16.65 1.44
CA SER A 203 -12.86 16.22 1.75
C SER A 203 -13.86 17.36 1.55
N SER A 204 -14.31 17.54 0.31
CA SER A 204 -15.45 18.36 -0.09
C SER A 204 -16.72 17.51 -0.24
N SER A 205 -17.90 18.14 -0.28
CA SER A 205 -19.19 17.43 -0.43
C SER A 205 -19.21 16.49 -1.65
N CYS A 206 -18.72 16.93 -2.82
CA CYS A 206 -18.73 16.09 -4.04
C CYS A 206 -17.70 14.95 -3.96
N THR A 207 -16.54 15.17 -3.35
CA THR A 207 -15.55 14.09 -3.16
C THR A 207 -16.03 13.05 -2.15
N ILE A 208 -16.77 13.46 -1.10
CA ILE A 208 -17.40 12.55 -0.15
C ILE A 208 -18.45 11.70 -0.87
N GLN A 209 -19.27 12.33 -1.73
CA GLN A 209 -20.27 11.62 -2.53
C GLN A 209 -19.63 10.61 -3.49
N LEU A 210 -18.55 10.99 -4.20
CA LEU A 210 -17.80 10.04 -5.04
C LEU A 210 -17.27 8.85 -4.21
N ARG A 211 -16.64 9.13 -3.06
CA ARG A 211 -16.14 8.09 -2.16
C ARG A 211 -17.25 7.20 -1.60
N GLN A 212 -18.43 7.75 -1.33
CA GLN A 212 -19.59 6.99 -0.89
C GLN A 212 -20.05 6.03 -1.99
N VAL A 213 -20.27 6.51 -3.22
CA VAL A 213 -20.67 5.66 -4.36
C VAL A 213 -19.62 4.57 -4.61
N LEU A 214 -18.33 4.92 -4.53
CA LEU A 214 -17.24 3.96 -4.61
C LEU A 214 -17.29 2.95 -3.46
N SER A 215 -17.56 3.36 -2.22
CA SER A 215 -17.65 2.46 -1.06
C SER A 215 -18.75 1.41 -1.21
N GLU A 216 -19.82 1.74 -1.94
CA GLU A 216 -20.94 0.86 -2.31
C GLU A 216 -20.63 -0.04 -3.52
N ALA A 217 -19.38 -0.09 -3.99
CA ALA A 217 -19.01 -0.93 -5.13
C ALA A 217 -19.43 -2.39 -4.91
N PRO A 218 -20.17 -2.98 -5.86
CA PRO A 218 -20.63 -4.35 -5.74
C PRO A 218 -19.44 -5.31 -5.76
N ILE A 219 -19.55 -6.39 -4.99
CA ILE A 219 -18.49 -7.39 -4.81
C ILE A 219 -18.87 -8.64 -5.60
N ALA A 220 -17.99 -9.06 -6.51
CA ALA A 220 -18.18 -10.29 -7.25
C ALA A 220 -18.08 -11.51 -6.31
N PRO A 221 -18.92 -12.55 -6.50
CA PRO A 221 -18.75 -13.85 -5.86
C PRO A 221 -17.34 -14.40 -6.07
N GLU A 222 -16.89 -15.27 -5.17
CA GLU A 222 -15.61 -15.96 -5.35
C GLU A 222 -15.67 -16.84 -6.60
N SER A 223 -14.64 -16.76 -7.46
CA SER A 223 -14.63 -17.56 -8.69
C SER A 223 -14.52 -19.05 -8.36
N GLY A 224 -15.29 -19.86 -9.08
CA GLY A 224 -15.49 -21.29 -8.77
C GLY A 224 -16.52 -21.56 -7.67
N SER A 225 -17.01 -20.55 -6.95
CA SER A 225 -18.12 -20.74 -6.00
C SER A 225 -19.43 -21.10 -6.72
N ARG A 226 -20.41 -21.64 -5.98
CA ARG A 226 -21.74 -21.94 -6.53
C ARG A 226 -22.50 -20.70 -7.01
N GLU A 227 -22.10 -19.52 -6.52
CA GLU A 227 -22.68 -18.23 -6.88
C GLU A 227 -21.98 -17.60 -8.09
N TRP A 228 -20.84 -18.13 -8.53
CA TRP A 228 -20.12 -17.63 -9.70
C TRP A 228 -20.96 -17.79 -10.97
N GLY A 229 -21.11 -16.69 -11.70
CA GLY A 229 -21.96 -16.62 -12.89
C GLY A 229 -23.44 -16.37 -12.62
N THR A 230 -23.85 -16.21 -11.36
CA THR A 230 -25.21 -15.76 -11.02
C THR A 230 -25.33 -14.24 -11.16
N ALA A 231 -26.57 -13.74 -11.24
CA ALA A 231 -26.83 -12.31 -11.30
C ALA A 231 -26.47 -11.64 -9.96
N VAL A 232 -25.73 -10.54 -10.02
CA VAL A 232 -25.33 -9.75 -8.85
C VAL A 232 -25.68 -8.31 -9.13
N GLU A 233 -26.39 -7.67 -8.20
CA GLU A 233 -26.79 -6.27 -8.37
C GLU A 233 -25.56 -5.37 -8.58
N GLY A 234 -25.61 -4.52 -9.62
CA GLY A 234 -24.50 -3.64 -9.98
C GLY A 234 -23.38 -4.29 -10.81
N LEU A 235 -23.45 -5.59 -11.12
CA LEU A 235 -22.46 -6.29 -11.94
C LEU A 235 -23.08 -7.00 -13.15
N ASP A 236 -22.37 -6.96 -14.27
CA ASP A 236 -22.66 -7.77 -15.45
C ASP A 236 -21.68 -8.95 -15.51
N PHE A 237 -22.18 -10.17 -15.66
CA PHE A 237 -21.34 -11.35 -15.87
C PHE A 237 -20.95 -11.47 -17.34
N VAL A 238 -19.67 -11.30 -17.65
CA VAL A 238 -19.09 -11.33 -18.99
C VAL A 238 -18.41 -12.67 -19.25
N ARG A 239 -18.78 -13.31 -20.37
CA ARG A 239 -18.14 -14.54 -20.88
C ARG A 239 -17.41 -14.24 -22.19
N LEU A 240 -16.09 -14.31 -22.17
CA LEU A 240 -15.23 -14.16 -23.34
C LEU A 240 -14.72 -15.53 -23.81
N GLY A 241 -15.45 -16.12 -24.75
CA GLY A 241 -15.16 -17.47 -25.25
C GLY A 241 -15.37 -18.55 -24.18
N THR A 242 -14.64 -19.66 -24.29
CA THR A 242 -14.74 -20.80 -23.35
C THR A 242 -13.81 -20.70 -22.15
N ALA A 243 -12.89 -19.72 -22.15
CA ALA A 243 -11.74 -19.73 -21.23
C ALA A 243 -11.75 -18.59 -20.22
N ARG A 244 -12.59 -17.55 -20.38
CA ARG A 244 -12.54 -16.38 -19.51
C ARG A 244 -13.93 -15.89 -19.18
N GLU A 245 -14.26 -16.00 -17.91
CA GLU A 245 -15.48 -15.45 -17.32
C GLU A 245 -15.09 -14.44 -16.24
N TYR A 246 -15.84 -13.36 -16.12
CA TYR A 246 -15.64 -12.36 -15.07
C TYR A 246 -16.88 -11.49 -14.86
N TYR A 247 -16.96 -10.85 -13.70
CA TYR A 247 -17.92 -9.77 -13.50
C TYR A 247 -17.31 -8.44 -13.91
N ASP A 248 -18.11 -7.55 -14.49
CA ASP A 248 -17.80 -6.14 -14.77
C ASP A 248 -18.82 -5.22 -14.10
N TRP A 249 -18.49 -3.96 -13.81
CA TRP A 249 -19.49 -2.99 -13.34
C TRP A 249 -20.56 -2.78 -14.40
N ASN A 250 -21.84 -2.90 -14.02
CA ASN A 250 -22.94 -2.73 -14.95
C ASN A 250 -23.19 -1.25 -15.28
N ALA A 251 -24.02 -0.99 -16.29
CA ALA A 251 -24.31 0.36 -16.75
C ALA A 251 -24.92 1.26 -15.64
N GLU A 252 -25.75 0.69 -14.77
CA GLU A 252 -26.42 1.42 -13.68
C GLU A 252 -25.43 1.89 -12.61
N TYR A 253 -24.52 1.01 -12.17
CA TYR A 253 -23.48 1.38 -11.22
C TYR A 253 -22.49 2.38 -11.84
N LEU A 254 -22.12 2.17 -13.10
CA LEU A 254 -21.27 3.11 -13.84
C LEU A 254 -21.92 4.50 -13.95
N GLU A 255 -23.23 4.59 -14.18
CA GLU A 255 -23.95 5.87 -14.19
C GLU A 255 -23.79 6.62 -12.86
N ARG A 256 -23.93 5.93 -11.72
CA ARG A 256 -23.72 6.53 -10.39
C ARG A 256 -22.29 7.01 -10.19
N VAL A 257 -21.30 6.18 -10.55
CA VAL A 257 -19.87 6.51 -10.43
C VAL A 257 -19.51 7.73 -11.28
N PHE A 258 -19.91 7.74 -12.56
CA PHE A 258 -19.58 8.84 -13.46
C PHE A 258 -20.34 10.12 -13.13
N THR A 259 -21.57 10.04 -12.63
CA THR A 259 -22.32 11.21 -12.16
C THR A 259 -21.56 11.91 -11.03
N ALA A 260 -21.16 11.16 -9.99
CA ALA A 260 -20.39 11.71 -8.89
C ALA A 260 -19.00 12.22 -9.35
N ALA A 261 -18.35 11.53 -10.28
CA ALA A 261 -17.08 11.98 -10.84
C ALA A 261 -17.23 13.30 -11.64
N CYS A 262 -18.28 13.45 -12.43
CA CYS A 262 -18.59 14.69 -13.16
C CYS A 262 -18.78 15.88 -12.21
N GLU A 263 -19.44 15.68 -11.07
CA GLU A 263 -19.61 16.72 -10.05
C GLU A 263 -18.26 17.16 -9.46
N VAL A 264 -17.35 16.22 -9.18
CA VAL A 264 -15.98 16.53 -8.74
C VAL A 264 -15.24 17.37 -9.78
N VAL A 265 -15.31 16.99 -11.06
CA VAL A 265 -14.65 17.74 -12.15
C VAL A 265 -15.26 19.13 -12.34
N THR A 266 -16.59 19.24 -12.21
CA THR A 266 -17.29 20.52 -12.37
C THR A 266 -16.93 21.48 -11.24
N MET A 267 -16.84 20.99 -9.99
CA MET A 267 -16.53 21.81 -8.83
C MET A 267 -15.05 22.20 -8.77
N LEU A 268 -14.14 21.25 -8.94
CA LEU A 268 -12.69 21.47 -8.78
C LEU A 268 -12.01 21.92 -10.09
N GLY A 269 -12.76 21.91 -11.19
CA GLY A 269 -12.33 22.34 -12.51
C GLY A 269 -11.51 21.28 -13.28
N PRO A 270 -11.12 21.61 -14.52
CA PRO A 270 -10.39 20.73 -15.43
C PRO A 270 -8.89 20.64 -15.10
N GLN A 271 -8.46 21.22 -13.99
CA GLN A 271 -7.08 21.12 -13.52
C GLN A 271 -6.80 19.71 -12.97
N PRO A 272 -5.52 19.31 -12.83
CA PRO A 272 -5.17 18.00 -12.29
C PRO A 272 -5.85 17.67 -10.95
N GLN A 273 -6.15 18.68 -10.13
CA GLN A 273 -6.83 18.53 -8.85
C GLN A 273 -8.25 17.97 -8.97
N GLY A 274 -8.97 18.26 -10.06
CA GLY A 274 -10.33 17.76 -10.29
C GLY A 274 -10.35 16.42 -11.02
N TRP A 275 -10.25 16.44 -12.35
CA TRP A 275 -10.42 15.25 -13.17
C TRP A 275 -9.34 14.18 -12.95
N ALA A 276 -8.07 14.58 -12.72
CA ALA A 276 -7.02 13.59 -12.56
C ALA A 276 -7.19 12.86 -11.22
N SER A 277 -7.52 13.58 -10.15
CA SER A 277 -7.80 12.95 -8.86
C SER A 277 -9.03 12.04 -8.89
N ALA A 278 -10.13 12.48 -9.52
CA ALA A 278 -11.34 11.67 -9.63
C ALA A 278 -11.08 10.34 -10.37
N ARG A 279 -10.39 10.37 -11.53
CA ARG A 279 -10.05 9.12 -12.25
C ARG A 279 -9.11 8.21 -11.44
N TRP A 280 -8.22 8.78 -10.62
CA TRP A 280 -7.31 8.01 -9.78
C TRP A 280 -8.04 7.35 -8.62
N GLU A 281 -9.01 8.02 -7.97
CA GLU A 281 -9.84 7.38 -6.95
C GLU A 281 -10.66 6.22 -7.55
N VAL A 282 -11.24 6.41 -8.73
CA VAL A 282 -11.96 5.32 -9.42
C VAL A 282 -11.01 4.19 -9.80
N TYR A 283 -9.81 4.48 -10.35
CA TYR A 283 -8.80 3.48 -10.66
C TYR A 283 -8.35 2.69 -9.42
N ASP A 284 -8.03 3.40 -8.33
CA ASP A 284 -7.57 2.78 -7.07
C ASP A 284 -8.67 1.92 -6.44
N LYS A 285 -9.95 2.29 -6.60
CA LYS A 285 -11.08 1.49 -6.13
C LYS A 285 -11.42 0.30 -7.03
N ALA A 286 -11.37 0.49 -8.34
CA ALA A 286 -11.57 -0.55 -9.34
C ALA A 286 -10.45 -1.61 -9.26
N ARG A 287 -9.27 -1.20 -8.79
CA ARG A 287 -8.16 -2.09 -8.51
C ARG A 287 -8.43 -2.95 -7.28
N PRO A 288 -8.22 -4.28 -7.36
CA PRO A 288 -8.26 -5.13 -6.18
C PRO A 288 -7.30 -4.61 -5.11
N SER A 289 -7.81 -4.39 -3.89
CA SER A 289 -6.95 -3.99 -2.77
C SER A 289 -5.95 -5.10 -2.49
N PRO A 290 -4.63 -4.85 -2.60
CA PRO A 290 -3.61 -5.86 -2.33
C PRO A 290 -3.58 -6.31 -0.86
N LEU A 291 -4.23 -5.57 0.05
CA LEU A 291 -4.16 -5.78 1.50
C LEU A 291 -5.24 -6.74 2.06
N ARG A 292 -6.07 -7.38 1.23
CA ARG A 292 -7.05 -8.39 1.69
C ARG A 292 -6.64 -9.85 1.45
N PHE A 293 -5.41 -10.09 0.99
CA PHE A 293 -4.90 -11.43 0.68
C PHE A 293 -3.81 -11.89 1.65
N ALA A 294 -4.21 -12.47 2.78
CA ALA A 294 -3.38 -13.39 3.55
C ALA A 294 -4.25 -14.24 4.50
N SER A 295 -5.13 -15.08 3.93
CA SER A 295 -5.56 -16.28 4.64
C SER A 295 -5.07 -17.48 3.83
N ALA A 296 -3.93 -18.06 4.22
CA ALA A 296 -3.22 -19.08 3.45
C ALA A 296 -3.77 -20.51 3.64
N TYR A 297 -5.04 -20.68 3.99
CA TYR A 297 -5.65 -22.01 4.22
C TYR A 297 -6.48 -22.55 3.05
N CYS A 298 -6.54 -21.88 1.90
CA CYS A 298 -7.09 -22.46 0.69
C CYS A 298 -5.97 -22.69 -0.33
N ASN A 299 -5.68 -23.97 -0.60
CA ASN A 299 -4.88 -24.43 -1.73
C ASN A 299 -5.61 -24.25 -3.09
N GLU A 300 -6.79 -23.63 -3.06
CA GLU A 300 -7.39 -22.91 -4.17
C GLU A 300 -7.10 -21.44 -3.89
N ALA A 301 -6.18 -20.84 -4.66
CA ALA A 301 -5.76 -19.47 -4.47
C ALA A 301 -6.97 -18.56 -4.27
N HIS A 302 -7.18 -18.07 -3.05
CA HIS A 302 -8.29 -17.18 -2.75
C HIS A 302 -8.32 -16.04 -3.78
N GLN A 303 -9.47 -15.90 -4.42
CA GLN A 303 -9.77 -14.99 -5.51
C GLN A 303 -10.77 -13.94 -5.00
N TYR A 304 -10.44 -13.26 -3.90
CA TYR A 304 -11.34 -12.27 -3.30
C TYR A 304 -11.34 -10.95 -4.07
N SER A 305 -12.53 -10.61 -4.58
CA SER A 305 -12.85 -9.40 -5.35
C SER A 305 -12.28 -9.37 -6.77
N GLN A 306 -12.59 -10.41 -7.55
CA GLN A 306 -12.24 -10.49 -8.97
C GLN A 306 -13.24 -9.75 -9.85
N LEU A 307 -12.93 -8.49 -10.10
CA LEU A 307 -12.72 -8.10 -11.49
C LEU A 307 -11.31 -8.61 -11.84
N PRO A 308 -11.15 -9.82 -12.44
CA PRO A 308 -9.84 -10.37 -12.75
C PRO A 308 -9.17 -9.46 -13.78
N GLY A 309 -8.21 -8.67 -13.30
CA GLY A 309 -7.34 -7.86 -14.14
C GLY A 309 -7.64 -6.37 -14.17
N LEU A 310 -8.35 -5.76 -13.21
CA LEU A 310 -8.36 -4.30 -13.12
C LEU A 310 -7.10 -3.79 -12.42
N GLY A 311 -5.96 -3.88 -13.09
CA GLY A 311 -4.68 -3.37 -12.61
C GLY A 311 -3.51 -4.00 -13.36
N LEU A 312 -2.29 -3.58 -13.01
CA LEU A 312 -1.07 -4.17 -13.55
C LEU A 312 -1.01 -5.67 -13.27
N HIS A 313 -0.98 -6.46 -14.33
CA HIS A 313 -0.91 -7.91 -14.31
C HIS A 313 0.20 -8.38 -15.25
N TYR A 314 0.91 -9.44 -14.85
CA TYR A 314 1.92 -10.09 -15.68
C TYR A 314 1.47 -11.50 -16.03
N ASP A 315 1.27 -11.74 -17.32
CA ASP A 315 0.99 -13.08 -17.83
C ASP A 315 2.30 -13.84 -18.05
N ARG A 316 2.51 -14.91 -17.28
CA ARG A 316 3.72 -15.73 -17.35
C ARG A 316 3.84 -16.51 -18.66
N ALA A 317 2.72 -16.95 -19.24
CA ALA A 317 2.70 -17.77 -20.43
C ALA A 317 3.08 -16.94 -21.67
N THR A 318 2.51 -15.75 -21.79
CA THR A 318 2.81 -14.83 -22.91
C THR A 318 4.00 -13.91 -22.63
N LYS A 319 4.46 -13.84 -21.38
CA LYS A 319 5.48 -12.90 -20.89
C LYS A 319 5.11 -11.44 -21.16
N THR A 320 3.85 -11.07 -20.96
CA THR A 320 3.37 -9.70 -21.23
C THR A 320 2.76 -9.04 -20.01
N TRP A 321 3.00 -7.74 -19.87
CA TRP A 321 2.26 -6.89 -18.96
C TRP A 321 0.97 -6.40 -19.60
N SER A 322 -0.10 -6.40 -18.82
CA SER A 322 -1.37 -5.77 -19.14
C SER A 322 -1.89 -4.97 -17.96
N ASP A 323 -2.73 -3.98 -18.25
CA ASP A 323 -3.44 -3.22 -17.23
C ASP A 323 -4.78 -2.73 -17.82
N PRO A 324 -5.81 -3.57 -17.79
CA PRO A 324 -7.16 -3.20 -18.17
C PRO A 324 -7.70 -1.97 -17.43
N ALA A 325 -7.35 -1.76 -16.15
CA ALA A 325 -7.80 -0.59 -15.41
C ALA A 325 -7.18 0.72 -15.92
N ALA A 326 -6.07 0.68 -16.65
CA ALA A 326 -5.46 1.86 -17.26
C ALA A 326 -6.40 2.62 -18.22
N GLU A 327 -7.50 2.00 -18.65
CA GLU A 327 -8.58 2.66 -19.38
C GLU A 327 -9.21 3.82 -18.59
N TRP A 328 -9.41 3.64 -17.29
CA TRP A 328 -9.86 4.70 -16.37
C TRP A 328 -8.92 5.90 -16.36
N LEU A 329 -7.62 5.63 -16.49
CA LEU A 329 -6.56 6.63 -16.53
C LEU A 329 -6.43 7.30 -17.91
N GLY A 330 -7.14 6.84 -18.94
CA GLY A 330 -7.15 7.49 -20.25
C GLY A 330 -7.58 8.95 -20.16
N ARG A 331 -6.99 9.81 -20.99
CA ARG A 331 -7.52 11.17 -21.23
C ARG A 331 -8.81 11.08 -22.08
N HIS A 332 -9.23 12.19 -22.67
CA HIS A 332 -10.28 12.19 -23.68
C HIS A 332 -10.00 11.13 -24.75
N MET A 333 -10.95 10.23 -24.97
CA MET A 333 -10.86 9.21 -26.02
C MET A 333 -11.54 9.71 -27.29
N SER A 334 -10.94 9.44 -28.45
CA SER A 334 -11.55 9.68 -29.76
C SER A 334 -12.77 8.77 -29.95
N GLU A 335 -13.69 9.18 -30.82
CA GLU A 335 -15.08 8.69 -31.00
C GLU A 335 -15.29 7.16 -31.06
N ASP A 336 -14.26 6.35 -31.27
CA ASP A 336 -14.36 4.89 -31.24
C ASP A 336 -14.31 4.34 -29.79
N LEU A 337 -15.28 4.78 -29.00
CA LEU A 337 -15.50 4.34 -27.62
C LEU A 337 -16.26 2.99 -27.56
N ARG A 338 -16.39 2.27 -28.69
CA ARG A 338 -17.09 0.97 -28.73
C ARG A 338 -16.40 -0.03 -27.79
N GLY A 339 -17.13 -0.46 -26.75
CA GLY A 339 -16.63 -1.38 -25.73
C GLY A 339 -15.94 -0.72 -24.54
N HIS A 340 -15.76 0.61 -24.52
CA HIS A 340 -15.18 1.30 -23.38
C HIS A 340 -16.21 1.53 -22.26
N LEU A 341 -15.78 1.42 -20.99
CA LEU A 341 -16.66 1.57 -19.82
C LEU A 341 -17.44 2.91 -19.79
N ARG A 342 -16.79 4.00 -20.21
CA ARG A 342 -17.41 5.34 -20.33
C ARG A 342 -18.59 5.38 -21.31
N ASN A 343 -18.66 4.46 -22.27
CA ASN A 343 -19.71 4.45 -23.28
C ASN A 343 -20.92 3.60 -22.92
N ARG A 344 -20.89 2.94 -21.75
CA ARG A 344 -21.99 2.07 -21.29
C ARG A 344 -23.14 2.84 -20.67
N CYS A 345 -22.94 4.13 -20.36
CA CYS A 345 -23.94 4.97 -19.70
C CYS A 345 -23.79 6.45 -20.10
N ALA A 346 -24.81 7.26 -19.85
CA ALA A 346 -24.86 8.65 -20.30
C ALA A 346 -23.89 9.54 -19.52
N ALA A 347 -23.79 9.33 -18.20
CA ALA A 347 -22.85 10.06 -17.36
C ALA A 347 -21.38 9.78 -17.74
N GLY A 348 -21.07 8.57 -18.21
CA GLY A 348 -19.72 8.23 -18.70
C GLY A 348 -19.33 8.99 -19.96
N VAL A 349 -20.27 9.18 -20.89
CA VAL A 349 -20.07 10.00 -22.09
C VAL A 349 -19.87 11.46 -21.69
N ALA A 350 -20.68 11.98 -20.78
CA ALA A 350 -20.53 13.33 -20.24
C ALA A 350 -19.16 13.51 -19.55
N PHE A 351 -18.73 12.53 -18.75
CA PHE A 351 -17.41 12.55 -18.10
C PHE A 351 -16.28 12.63 -19.13
N ASN A 352 -16.35 11.84 -20.22
CA ASN A 352 -15.34 11.88 -21.27
C ASN A 352 -15.24 13.26 -21.94
N ALA A 353 -16.36 13.96 -22.13
CA ALA A 353 -16.40 15.30 -22.69
C ALA A 353 -15.77 16.37 -21.76
N LEU A 354 -15.74 16.13 -20.45
CA LEU A 354 -15.07 16.99 -19.47
C LEU A 354 -13.54 16.80 -19.42
N LEU A 355 -13.01 15.75 -20.05
CA LEU A 355 -11.58 15.45 -20.00
C LEU A 355 -10.77 16.34 -20.95
N PRO A 356 -9.53 16.73 -20.58
CA PRO A 356 -8.67 17.50 -21.47
C PRO A 356 -8.38 16.77 -22.78
N LEU A 357 -8.50 17.50 -23.90
CA LEU A 357 -8.17 16.99 -25.22
C LEU A 357 -6.67 16.64 -25.33
N PRO A 358 -6.31 15.59 -26.07
CA PRO A 358 -4.92 15.24 -26.29
C PRO A 358 -4.20 16.40 -27.03
N GLY A 359 -3.16 16.96 -26.41
CA GLY A 359 -2.35 18.03 -27.03
C GLY A 359 -2.78 19.46 -26.70
N ALA A 360 -3.86 19.66 -25.93
CA ALA A 360 -4.13 20.98 -25.38
C ALA A 360 -2.96 21.39 -24.45
N PRO A 361 -2.32 22.56 -24.67
CA PRO A 361 -1.33 23.06 -23.73
C PRO A 361 -1.99 23.23 -22.36
N PRO A 362 -1.27 23.01 -21.25
CA PRO A 362 -1.81 23.29 -19.92
C PRO A 362 -2.27 24.75 -19.93
N SER A 363 -3.58 24.95 -19.80
CA SER A 363 -4.17 26.27 -19.89
C SER A 363 -3.51 27.13 -18.83
N SER A 364 -2.69 28.09 -19.25
CA SER A 364 -1.98 29.06 -18.40
C SER A 364 -2.95 30.09 -17.82
N SER A 365 -4.18 29.67 -17.51
CA SER A 365 -5.23 30.47 -16.92
C SER A 365 -4.88 30.79 -15.48
N SER A 366 -4.15 31.90 -15.35
CA SER A 366 -4.34 32.95 -14.34
C SER A 366 -4.42 32.50 -12.88
N SER A 367 -3.25 32.47 -12.24
CA SER A 367 -3.04 32.55 -10.79
C SER A 367 -3.69 33.80 -10.13
N SER A 368 -4.37 34.66 -10.88
CA SER A 368 -4.96 35.89 -10.38
C SER A 368 -6.23 35.67 -9.53
N ALA A 369 -6.89 34.52 -9.63
CA ALA A 369 -8.10 34.23 -8.85
C ALA A 369 -7.84 33.75 -7.40
N GLN A 370 -6.62 33.27 -7.09
CA GLN A 370 -6.27 32.79 -5.73
C GLN A 370 -5.74 33.89 -4.78
N ARG A 371 -5.57 35.14 -5.23
CA ARG A 371 -5.11 36.25 -4.36
C ARG A 371 -6.20 37.06 -3.68
N LEU A 372 -7.48 36.78 -3.91
CA LEU A 372 -8.57 37.61 -3.35
C LEU A 372 -9.24 37.05 -2.07
N ALA A 373 -8.80 35.90 -1.54
CA ALA A 373 -9.39 35.30 -0.33
C ALA A 373 -8.56 35.47 0.97
N HIS A 374 -7.41 36.15 0.94
CA HIS A 374 -6.57 36.38 2.13
C HIS A 374 -6.15 37.85 2.32
N ALA A 375 -7.10 38.78 2.15
CA ALA A 375 -6.95 40.10 2.76
C ALA A 375 -7.38 40.00 4.24
N GLY A 376 -6.43 39.63 5.10
CA GLY A 376 -6.59 39.79 6.56
C GLY A 376 -6.77 41.27 6.93
N PRO A 377 -7.42 41.57 8.06
CA PRO A 377 -7.61 42.95 8.51
C PRO A 377 -6.27 43.62 8.84
N PRO A 378 -6.17 44.96 8.68
CA PRO A 378 -4.93 45.69 8.89
C PRO A 378 -4.43 45.58 10.34
N ASN A 379 -3.14 45.31 10.44
CA ASN A 379 -2.36 45.17 11.67
C ASN A 379 -2.32 46.53 12.42
N ILE A 380 -2.97 46.62 13.58
CA ILE A 380 -2.85 47.76 14.50
C ILE A 380 -1.68 47.46 15.45
N SER A 381 -0.56 48.15 15.26
CA SER A 381 0.59 48.10 16.16
C SER A 381 0.26 48.69 17.53
N PRO A 382 0.70 48.08 18.65
CA PRO A 382 0.56 48.68 19.97
C PRO A 382 1.64 49.75 20.22
N VAL A 383 1.20 50.91 20.70
CA VAL A 383 2.02 52.00 21.21
C VAL A 383 2.61 51.58 22.56
N TYR A 384 3.93 51.45 22.64
CA TYR A 384 4.66 51.31 23.90
C TYR A 384 4.76 52.67 24.60
N THR A 385 4.12 52.80 25.76
CA THR A 385 4.37 53.89 26.72
C THR A 385 5.36 53.42 27.78
N SER A 386 6.54 54.04 27.83
CA SER A 386 7.54 53.86 28.89
C SER A 386 7.11 54.52 30.20
N PRO A 387 7.30 53.89 31.37
CA PRO A 387 7.19 54.57 32.65
C PRO A 387 8.52 55.21 33.06
N SER A 388 8.45 56.50 33.39
CA SER A 388 9.52 57.32 33.94
C SER A 388 9.88 56.90 35.36
N ALA A 389 11.19 56.79 35.62
CA ALA A 389 11.76 56.60 36.94
C ALA A 389 11.43 57.78 37.88
N ARG A 390 11.05 57.48 39.12
CA ARG A 390 11.09 58.41 40.25
C ARG A 390 12.18 57.96 41.21
N SER A 391 13.12 58.87 41.41
CA SER A 391 14.14 58.86 42.45
C SER A 391 13.50 59.04 43.83
N SER A 392 13.97 58.27 44.81
CA SER A 392 13.76 58.52 46.23
C SER A 392 15.11 58.75 46.89
N ALA A 393 15.12 59.73 47.80
CA ALA A 393 16.18 59.97 48.77
C ALA A 393 16.28 58.84 49.80
#